data_AF-A0A5C4REU4-F1
#
_entry.id   AF-A0A5C4REU4-F1
#
_cell.length_a   1.000
_cell.length_b   1.000
_cell.length_c   1.000
_cell.angle_alpha   90.00
_cell.angle_beta   90.00
_cell.angle_gamma   90.00
#
_symmetry.space_group_name_H-M   'P 1'
#
loop_
_entity.id
_entity.type
_entity.pdbx_description
1 polymer ?
#
loop_
_entity_poly.entity_id
_entity_poly.type
_entity_poly.pdbx_seq_one_letter_code
_entity_poly.pdbx_strand_id
1 'polypeptide(L)' 'MLMTIAEQLEQKGLERGIEQGRTEGREEGREEGRAENKLETARALLRHGVSLDIIVTSTGLSRDKIEALKH' A
#
# COMPACT_ATOMS: atom_id res chain seq x y z
N MET A 1 -1.74 -40.41 17.91
CA MET A 1 -0.57 -40.01 18.71
C MET A 1 -0.86 -38.64 19.31
N LEU A 2 -0.58 -38.43 20.59
CA LEU A 2 -0.72 -37.13 21.25
C LEU A 2 0.54 -36.31 20.96
N MET A 3 0.36 -35.10 20.44
CA MET A 3 1.47 -34.15 20.28
C MET A 3 2.01 -33.75 21.65
N THR A 4 3.32 -33.56 21.73
CA THR A 4 3.99 -32.99 22.90
C THR A 4 3.69 -31.49 23.01
N ILE A 5 3.86 -30.94 24.20
CA ILE A 5 3.69 -29.51 24.45
C ILE A 5 4.66 -28.69 23.59
N ALA A 6 5.86 -29.21 23.33
CA ALA A 6 6.85 -28.55 22.47
C ALA A 6 6.37 -28.44 21.02
N GLU A 7 5.87 -29.53 20.43
CA GLU A 7 5.31 -29.53 19.07
C GLU A 7 4.11 -28.60 18.94
N GLN A 8 3.24 -28.54 19.97
CA GLN A 8 2.11 -27.61 19.99
C GLN A 8 2.54 -26.14 20.03
N LEU A 9 3.61 -25.82 20.76
CA LEU A 9 4.13 -24.46 20.82
C LEU A 9 4.79 -24.05 19.50
N GLU A 10 5.56 -24.94 18.88
CA GLU A 10 6.18 -24.71 17.57
C GLU A 10 5.12 -24.49 16.49
N GLN A 11 4.10 -25.36 16.43
CA GLN A 11 3.01 -25.22 15.47
C GLN A 11 2.26 -23.89 15.65
N LYS A 12 1.94 -23.51 16.90
CA LYS A 12 1.31 -22.21 17.18
C LYS A 12 2.20 -21.03 16.78
N GLY A 13 3.51 -21.14 16.98
CA GLY A 13 4.48 -20.14 16.56
C GLY A 13 4.47 -19.95 15.05
N LEU A 14 4.50 -21.06 14.31
CA LEU A 14 4.44 -21.05 12.84
C LEU A 14 3.12 -20.47 12.32
N GLU A 15 1.99 -20.90 12.87
CA GLU A 15 0.66 -20.40 12.50
C GLU A 15 0.57 -18.88 12.71
N ARG A 16 1.03 -18.37 13.87
CA ARG A 16 1.08 -16.94 14.15
C ARG A 16 2.01 -16.19 13.21
N GLY A 17 3.19 -16.72 12.92
CA GLY A 17 4.14 -16.09 12.00
C GLY A 17 3.58 -15.96 10.58
N ILE A 18 2.90 -17.00 10.09
CA ILE A 18 2.22 -16.98 8.78
C ILE A 18 1.07 -15.97 8.78
N GLU A 19 0.25 -15.96 9.83
CA GLU A 19 -0.87 -15.04 9.94
C GLU A 19 -0.41 -13.58 9.98
N GLN A 20 0.62 -13.29 10.76
CA GLN A 20 1.21 -11.97 10.88
C GLN A 20 1.80 -11.52 9.54
N GLY A 21 2.68 -12.32 8.92
CA GLY A 21 3.29 -11.96 7.65
C GLY A 21 2.28 -11.77 6.51
N ARG A 22 1.20 -12.57 6.49
CA ARG A 22 0.11 -12.40 5.51
C ARG A 22 -0.72 -11.14 5.78
N THR A 23 -0.81 -10.70 7.03
CA THR A 23 -1.54 -9.48 7.39
C THR A 23 -0.72 -8.25 7.03
N GLU A 24 0.54 -8.21 7.48
CA GLU A 24 1.49 -7.13 7.18
C GLU A 24 1.66 -6.94 5.66
N GLY A 25 1.99 -8.01 4.92
CA GLY A 25 2.17 -7.90 3.47
C GLY A 25 0.92 -7.49 2.70
N ARG A 26 -0.28 -7.80 3.21
CA ARG A 26 -1.54 -7.32 2.62
C ARG A 26 -1.79 -5.85 2.89
N GLU A 27 -1.41 -5.37 4.07
CA GLU A 27 -1.55 -3.97 4.45
C GLU A 27 -0.57 -3.10 3.67
N GLU A 28 0.72 -3.47 3.68
CA GLU A 28 1.77 -2.81 2.90
C GLU A 28 1.41 -2.74 1.41
N GLY A 29 1.05 -3.88 0.80
CA GLY A 29 0.67 -3.91 -0.62
C GLY A 29 -0.57 -3.07 -0.94
N ARG A 30 -1.51 -2.91 0.01
CA ARG A 30 -2.65 -1.99 -0.16
C ARG A 30 -2.25 -0.54 -0.03
N GLU A 31 -1.30 -0.21 0.82
CA GLU A 31 -0.81 1.15 0.98
C GLU A 31 0.01 1.59 -0.23
N GLU A 32 0.95 0.75 -0.67
CA GLU A 32 1.75 0.97 -1.87
C GLU A 32 0.85 1.13 -3.10
N GLY A 33 -0.08 0.18 -3.33
CA GLY A 33 -1.00 0.25 -4.45
C GLY A 33 -1.91 1.49 -4.41
N ARG A 34 -2.32 1.97 -3.23
CA ARG A 34 -3.07 3.23 -3.10
C ARG A 34 -2.19 4.44 -3.43
N ALA A 35 -0.93 4.45 -3.01
CA ALA A 35 0.00 5.54 -3.28
C ALA A 35 0.35 5.61 -4.78
N GLU A 36 0.64 4.47 -5.41
CA GLU A 36 0.92 4.35 -6.84
C GLU A 36 -0.27 4.81 -7.68
N ASN A 37 -1.48 4.34 -7.37
CA ASN A 37 -2.69 4.75 -8.09
C ASN A 37 -2.94 6.26 -8.03
N LYS A 38 -2.69 6.91 -6.89
CA LYS A 38 -2.81 8.37 -6.76
C LYS A 38 -1.82 9.09 -7.68
N LEU A 39 -0.58 8.60 -7.76
CA LEU A 39 0.45 9.18 -8.63
C LEU A 39 0.12 8.97 -10.12
N GLU A 40 -0.32 7.78 -10.51
CA GLU A 40 -0.73 7.49 -11.87
C GLU A 40 -1.91 8.35 -12.30
N THR A 41 -2.92 8.47 -11.44
CA THR A 41 -4.09 9.34 -11.66
C THR A 41 -3.65 10.79 -11.84
N ALA A 42 -2.78 11.31 -10.96
CA ALA A 42 -2.26 12.67 -11.08
C ALA A 42 -1.49 12.88 -12.40
N ARG A 43 -0.65 11.92 -12.80
CA ARG A 43 0.06 11.97 -14.10
C ARG A 43 -0.93 12.00 -15.27
N ALA A 44 -1.96 11.16 -15.24
CA ALA A 44 -2.97 11.14 -16.30
C ALA A 44 -3.71 12.48 -16.40
N LEU A 45 -4.17 13.02 -15.27
CA LEU A 45 -4.88 14.31 -15.23
C LEU A 45 -4.00 15.46 -15.72
N LEU A 46 -2.71 15.48 -15.36
CA LEU A 46 -1.75 16.46 -15.88
C LEU A 46 -1.62 16.38 -17.40
N ARG A 47 -1.50 15.17 -17.96
CA ARG A 47 -1.42 14.97 -19.42
C ARG A 47 -2.68 15.45 -20.15
N HIS A 48 -3.83 15.39 -19.48
CA HIS A 48 -5.10 15.91 -20.01
C HIS A 48 -5.31 17.41 -19.79
N GLY A 49 -4.32 18.13 -19.26
CA GLY A 49 -4.40 19.57 -19.05
C GLY A 49 -5.32 19.99 -17.90
N VAL A 50 -5.66 19.07 -17.00
CA VAL A 50 -6.46 19.40 -15.81
C VAL A 50 -5.66 20.34 -14.90
N SER A 51 -6.34 21.32 -14.30
CA SER A 51 -5.67 22.30 -13.45
C SER A 51 -5.07 21.65 -12.19
N LEU A 52 -3.94 22.20 -11.76
CA LEU A 52 -3.18 21.69 -10.61
C LEU A 52 -4.04 21.64 -9.34
N ASP A 53 -4.89 22.65 -9.11
CA ASP A 53 -5.75 22.71 -7.94
C ASP A 53 -6.79 21.57 -7.94
N ILE A 54 -7.38 21.24 -9.09
CA ILE A 54 -8.32 20.11 -9.21
C ILE A 54 -7.59 18.78 -8.96
N ILE A 55 -6.35 18.64 -9.44
CA ILE A 55 -5.56 17.41 -9.24
C ILE A 55 -5.21 17.24 -7.76
N VAL A 56 -4.80 18.32 -7.06
CA VAL A 56 -4.53 18.32 -5.61
C VAL A 56 -5.77 17.85 -4.86
N THR A 57 -6.94 18.45 -5.12
CA THR A 57 -8.17 18.09 -4.41
C THR A 57 -8.67 16.68 -4.73
N SER A 58 -8.44 16.19 -5.96
CA SER A 58 -8.94 14.88 -6.39
C SER A 58 -8.05 13.71 -5.94
N THR A 59 -6.74 13.92 -5.89
CA THR A 59 -5.77 12.86 -5.55
C THR A 59 -5.30 12.91 -4.10
N GLY A 60 -5.48 14.06 -3.43
CA GLY A 60 -4.98 14.33 -2.09
C GLY A 60 -3.45 14.43 -2.03
N LEU A 61 -2.78 14.59 -3.17
CA LEU A 61 -1.34 14.81 -3.25
C LEU A 61 -1.01 16.28 -3.06
N SER A 62 0.15 16.59 -2.47
CA SER A 62 0.64 17.96 -2.37
C SER A 62 0.99 18.53 -3.75
N ARG A 63 0.94 19.86 -3.84
CA ARG A 63 1.31 20.57 -5.08
C ARG A 63 2.72 20.19 -5.53
N ASP A 64 3.71 20.21 -4.63
CA ASP A 64 5.10 19.85 -4.92
C ASP A 64 5.22 18.44 -5.50
N LYS A 65 4.47 17.48 -4.93
CA LYS A 65 4.49 16.09 -5.39
C LYS A 65 3.90 15.94 -6.79
N ILE A 66 2.90 16.75 -7.15
CA ILE A 66 2.32 16.76 -8.49
C ILE A 66 3.23 17.51 -9.48
N GLU A 67 3.87 18.60 -9.07
CA GLU A 67 4.82 19.34 -9.91
C GLU A 67 6.05 18.48 -10.26
N ALA A 68 6.54 17.67 -9.32
CA ALA A 68 7.59 16.69 -9.58
C ALA A 68 7.22 15.64 -10.65
N LEU A 69 5.93 15.47 -10.97
CA LEU A 69 5.47 14.53 -12.01
C LEU A 69 5.52 15.13 -13.42
N LYS A 70 5.77 16.44 -13.56
CA LYS A 70 5.85 17.15 -14.85
C LYS A 70 7.20 16.98 -15.57
N HIS A 71 8.20 16.47 -14.87
CA HIS A 71 9.52 16.12 -15.39
C HIS A 71 9.54 14.67 -15.90
#